data_AF-D5BVG2-F1
#
_entry.id   AF-D5BVG2-F1
#
_cell.length_a   1.000
_cell.length_b   1.000
_cell.length_c   1.000
_cell.angle_alpha   90.00
_cell.angle_beta   90.00
_cell.angle_gamma   90.00
#
_symmetry.space_group_name_H-M   'P 1'
#
loop_
_entity.id
_entity.type
_entity.pdbx_description
1 polymer ?
#
loop_
_entity_poly.entity_id
_entity_poly.type
_entity_poly.pdbx_seq_one_letter_code
_entity_poly.pdbx_strand_id
1 'polypeptide(L)'
;MLWKHGFLIIFLSIVFCAQETNAAGPEHGPICRHIQHQQDMATCHDEAVWKVLAKQRVDDEALPSRHITLFVGGDPIQRAGQLWETGFVPPGRDVAPWPFTLPVDWNADPFQDRNWRFHLHAWRMIDPMIVAWERTGDKRYLQDALKVMTDWQDYHFGRNRRSAFQWYDMSVGLRAMKLAYVLDRVLQGEVASDLPTWQTLVHLAHTHAQSLTDPTELSRGNHGLFQLHGLMALCSILPDVDTCQGHEKYVLREMRDLLLRQFSSEGVHLEGAPEYHFFALSTVRRMTRTGWYDQFAFVRELMDKVEKNRFWMVHPDGTMVTVGDSEPKRGCTNNCVTGDL
;
A
#
# COMPACT_ATOMS: atom_id res chain seq x y z
N MET A 1 49.93 -28.73 39.02
CA MET A 1 51.36 -28.36 39.05
C MET A 1 51.82 -28.26 37.60
N LEU A 2 52.21 -27.05 37.15
CA LEU A 2 52.80 -26.66 35.85
C LEU A 2 52.02 -26.98 34.55
N TRP A 3 51.93 -26.19 33.48
CA TRP A 3 52.33 -24.83 33.02
C TRP A 3 51.71 -24.75 31.57
N LYS A 4 51.30 -23.65 30.93
CA LYS A 4 52.09 -22.57 30.31
C LYS A 4 51.16 -21.58 29.58
N HIS A 5 51.43 -20.28 29.80
CA HIS A 5 51.41 -19.15 28.83
C HIS A 5 50.04 -18.68 28.29
N GLY A 6 49.69 -17.41 28.18
CA GLY A 6 50.44 -16.16 28.36
C GLY A 6 49.84 -15.09 27.42
N PHE A 7 49.71 -13.87 27.96
CA PHE A 7 49.55 -12.56 27.30
C PHE A 7 48.17 -12.06 26.82
N LEU A 8 47.79 -11.00 27.53
CA LEU A 8 46.79 -9.96 27.31
C LEU A 8 47.37 -8.89 26.36
N ILE A 9 46.70 -8.53 25.26
CA ILE A 9 46.94 -7.25 24.54
C ILE A 9 45.62 -6.69 23.97
N ILE A 10 45.17 -5.60 24.60
CA ILE A 10 44.63 -4.33 24.06
C ILE A 10 44.25 -4.32 22.56
N PHE A 11 42.97 -4.08 22.26
CA PHE A 11 42.50 -3.71 20.92
C PHE A 11 42.53 -2.19 20.75
N LEU A 12 43.36 -1.69 19.82
CA LEU A 12 43.25 -0.37 19.21
C LEU A 12 43.48 -0.49 17.70
N SER A 13 42.46 -0.07 16.95
CA SER A 13 42.40 0.42 15.57
C SER A 13 43.28 -0.21 14.48
N ILE A 14 42.65 -0.81 13.45
CA ILE A 14 43.15 -0.69 12.06
C ILE A 14 41.96 -0.56 11.10
N VAL A 15 41.87 0.61 10.47
CA VAL A 15 41.17 0.90 9.22
C VAL A 15 41.86 0.13 8.11
N PHE A 16 41.16 -0.74 7.40
CA PHE A 16 41.61 -1.24 6.10
C PHE A 16 40.69 -0.72 5.00
N CYS A 17 41.24 0.24 4.26
CA CYS A 17 40.90 0.50 2.87
C CYS A 17 41.43 -0.70 2.07
N ALA A 18 40.56 -1.40 1.35
CA ALA A 18 40.95 -2.43 0.41
C ALA A 18 40.46 -2.05 -0.99
N GLN A 19 41.41 -2.08 -1.91
CA GLN A 19 41.40 -1.58 -3.27
C GLN A 19 40.50 -2.39 -4.21
N GLU A 20 40.10 -1.69 -5.27
CA GLU A 20 39.50 -2.15 -6.51
C GLU A 20 40.14 -3.44 -7.07
N THR A 21 39.28 -4.38 -7.49
CA THR A 21 39.61 -5.28 -8.60
C THR A 21 38.39 -5.38 -9.52
N ASN A 22 38.61 -4.97 -10.77
CA ASN A 22 37.64 -4.97 -11.87
C ASN A 22 37.16 -6.39 -12.22
N ALA A 23 35.85 -6.60 -12.23
CA ALA A 23 35.19 -7.58 -13.09
C ALA A 23 33.87 -6.96 -13.58
N ALA A 24 33.82 -6.67 -14.88
CA ALA A 24 32.75 -5.95 -15.54
C ALA A 24 31.41 -6.70 -15.54
N GLY A 25 30.40 -6.06 -14.95
CA GLY A 25 28.97 -6.18 -15.23
C GLY A 25 28.36 -4.78 -15.06
N PRO A 26 27.14 -4.48 -15.54
CA PRO A 26 26.56 -3.16 -15.31
C PRO A 26 26.29 -3.00 -13.82
N GLU A 27 27.17 -2.28 -13.12
CA GLU A 27 26.93 -1.80 -11.76
C GLU A 27 25.80 -0.76 -11.83
N HIS A 28 24.56 -1.22 -11.74
CA HIS A 28 23.45 -0.37 -11.38
C HIS A 28 23.62 -0.01 -9.91
N GLY A 29 24.29 1.12 -9.63
CA GLY A 29 24.30 1.70 -8.29
C GLY A 29 22.87 1.93 -7.79
N PRO A 30 22.64 1.91 -6.47
CA PRO A 30 21.30 2.02 -5.91
C PRO A 30 20.61 3.32 -6.31
N ILE A 31 19.37 3.18 -6.78
CA ILE A 31 18.58 4.18 -7.54
C ILE A 31 18.37 5.50 -6.80
N CYS A 32 18.36 5.50 -5.46
CA CYS A 32 18.55 6.72 -4.65
C CYS A 32 19.23 6.30 -3.31
N ARG A 33 20.44 6.81 -2.99
CA ARG A 33 21.08 6.51 -1.69
C ARG A 33 20.41 7.34 -0.58
N HIS A 34 19.95 6.64 0.47
CA HIS A 34 19.57 7.16 1.80
C HIS A 34 18.83 8.52 1.84
N ILE A 35 17.49 8.52 1.73
CA ILE A 35 16.70 9.63 2.26
C ILE A 35 16.54 9.37 3.77
N GLN A 36 17.27 10.04 4.64
CA GLN A 36 16.91 10.04 6.07
C GLN A 36 15.68 10.92 6.27
N HIS A 37 14.78 10.52 7.18
CA HIS A 37 13.46 11.11 7.46
C HIS A 37 13.39 12.64 7.64
N GLN A 38 14.50 13.38 7.64
CA GLN A 38 14.55 14.83 7.85
C GLN A 38 15.61 15.62 7.05
N GLN A 39 16.29 15.06 6.03
CA GLN A 39 17.26 15.84 5.24
C GLN A 39 17.20 15.60 3.71
N ASP A 40 17.46 16.70 3.01
CA ASP A 40 17.38 17.05 1.58
C ASP A 40 17.34 15.96 0.50
N MET A 41 16.59 16.29 -0.57
CA MET A 41 16.33 15.54 -1.82
C MET A 41 17.57 15.19 -2.68
N ALA A 42 18.76 15.10 -2.11
CA ALA A 42 19.94 14.76 -2.89
C ALA A 42 19.95 13.25 -3.21
N THR A 43 19.35 12.84 -4.34
CA THR A 43 19.96 11.91 -5.33
C THR A 43 19.05 11.35 -6.42
N CYS A 44 17.73 11.59 -6.44
CA CYS A 44 16.90 11.14 -7.59
C CYS A 44 16.71 12.24 -8.66
N HIS A 45 17.80 12.96 -8.95
CA HIS A 45 17.84 14.03 -9.95
C HIS A 45 18.28 13.58 -11.35
N ASP A 46 18.72 12.33 -11.51
CA ASP A 46 19.27 11.86 -12.77
C ASP A 46 18.16 11.39 -13.72
N GLU A 47 17.96 12.16 -14.80
CA GLU A 47 17.04 11.82 -15.88
C GLU A 47 17.36 10.44 -16.51
N ALA A 48 18.62 9.99 -16.44
CA ALA A 48 19.03 8.68 -16.93
C ALA A 48 18.41 7.53 -16.13
N VAL A 49 18.28 7.67 -14.81
CA VAL A 49 17.78 6.61 -13.92
C VAL A 49 16.33 6.26 -14.25
N TRP A 50 15.48 7.27 -14.46
CA TRP A 50 14.08 6.99 -14.81
C TRP A 50 13.93 6.46 -16.21
N LYS A 51 14.76 6.91 -17.17
CA LYS A 51 14.75 6.35 -18.53
C LYS A 51 15.09 4.86 -18.52
N VAL A 52 15.98 4.43 -17.62
CA VAL A 52 16.28 3.00 -17.41
C VAL A 52 15.07 2.27 -16.85
N LEU A 53 14.46 2.77 -15.76
CA LEU A 53 13.26 2.17 -15.16
C LEU A 53 12.09 2.08 -16.15
N ALA A 54 11.84 3.16 -16.89
CA ALA A 54 10.80 3.18 -17.92
C ALA A 54 11.09 2.13 -19.00
N LYS A 55 12.33 2.05 -19.48
CA LYS A 55 12.73 1.04 -20.47
C LYS A 55 12.55 -0.39 -19.97
N GLN A 56 12.85 -0.66 -18.69
CA GLN A 56 12.63 -1.98 -18.09
C GLN A 56 11.13 -2.33 -18.01
N ARG A 57 10.27 -1.35 -17.70
CA ARG A 57 8.82 -1.57 -17.54
C ARG A 57 8.02 -1.55 -18.83
N VAL A 58 8.54 -1.01 -19.94
CA VAL A 58 7.82 -0.95 -21.23
C VAL A 58 7.46 -2.34 -21.75
N ASP A 59 8.29 -3.36 -21.49
CA ASP A 59 8.07 -4.74 -21.94
C ASP A 59 7.36 -5.61 -20.88
N ASP A 60 7.17 -5.10 -19.66
CA ASP A 60 6.51 -5.81 -18.57
C ASP A 60 4.98 -5.68 -18.63
N GLU A 61 4.26 -6.67 -18.10
CA GLU A 61 2.81 -6.56 -17.94
C GLU A 61 2.44 -5.40 -17.01
N ALA A 62 1.50 -4.57 -17.47
CA ALA A 62 0.83 -3.54 -16.68
C ALA A 62 0.25 -4.09 -15.38
N LEU A 63 0.55 -3.43 -14.26
CA LEU A 63 -0.07 -3.67 -12.98
C LEU A 63 -1.59 -3.51 -13.10
N PRO A 64 -2.37 -4.60 -13.03
CA PRO A 64 -3.82 -4.52 -13.18
C PRO A 64 -4.46 -3.81 -11.99
N SER A 65 -5.51 -3.01 -12.18
CA SER A 65 -6.20 -2.37 -11.04
C SER A 65 -6.78 -3.38 -10.05
N ARG A 66 -7.14 -4.59 -10.53
CA ARG A 66 -7.59 -5.71 -9.69
C ARG A 66 -6.56 -6.14 -8.65
N HIS A 67 -5.29 -5.75 -8.79
CA HIS A 67 -4.23 -6.04 -7.82
C HIS A 67 -4.12 -4.98 -6.71
N ILE A 68 -4.90 -3.90 -6.78
CA ILE A 68 -4.94 -2.85 -5.77
C ILE A 68 -6.33 -2.71 -5.16
N THR A 69 -6.40 -2.17 -3.95
CA THR A 69 -7.67 -1.94 -3.27
C THR A 69 -8.28 -0.61 -3.70
N LEU A 70 -9.31 -0.70 -4.54
CA LEU A 70 -10.14 0.43 -4.98
C LEU A 70 -11.55 0.31 -4.40
N PHE A 71 -12.16 1.45 -4.08
CA PHE A 71 -13.57 1.54 -3.71
C PHE A 71 -14.25 2.60 -4.57
N VAL A 72 -15.18 2.17 -5.40
CA VAL A 72 -16.01 3.06 -6.22
C VAL A 72 -17.48 2.78 -5.93
N GLY A 73 -18.16 3.72 -5.29
CA GLY A 73 -19.61 3.64 -5.09
C GLY A 73 -20.34 4.21 -6.30
N GLY A 74 -21.02 3.38 -7.11
CA GLY A 74 -21.74 3.83 -8.31
C GLY A 74 -20.85 3.91 -9.56
N ASP A 75 -21.21 4.81 -10.49
CA ASP A 75 -20.49 4.92 -11.76
C ASP A 75 -19.15 5.67 -11.61
N PRO A 76 -18.01 5.08 -12.00
CA PRO A 76 -16.68 5.68 -11.83
C PRO A 76 -16.48 6.98 -12.61
N ILE A 77 -17.07 7.12 -13.80
CA ILE A 77 -16.92 8.32 -14.63
C ILE A 77 -17.61 9.50 -13.93
N GLN A 78 -18.85 9.28 -13.46
CA GLN A 78 -19.59 10.27 -12.68
C GLN A 78 -18.86 10.61 -11.37
N ARG A 79 -18.35 9.61 -10.64
CA ARG A 79 -17.63 9.84 -9.38
C ARG A 79 -16.30 10.56 -9.56
N ALA A 80 -15.59 10.30 -10.65
CA ALA A 80 -14.37 11.03 -10.98
C ALA A 80 -14.68 12.50 -11.32
N GLY A 81 -15.74 12.77 -12.10
CA GLY A 81 -16.21 14.12 -12.39
C GLY A 81 -16.70 14.87 -11.14
N GLN A 82 -17.42 14.17 -10.26
CA GLN A 82 -17.98 14.71 -9.02
C GLN A 82 -16.94 15.47 -8.18
N LEU A 83 -15.71 14.96 -8.08
CA LEU A 83 -14.63 15.59 -7.31
C LEU A 83 -14.45 17.05 -7.70
N TRP A 84 -14.39 17.32 -9.01
CA TRP A 84 -14.08 18.63 -9.56
C TRP A 84 -15.33 19.51 -9.73
N GLU A 85 -16.50 18.90 -9.96
CA GLU A 85 -17.75 19.61 -10.20
C GLU A 85 -18.45 20.05 -8.90
N THR A 86 -18.44 19.18 -7.88
CA THR A 86 -19.22 19.38 -6.65
C THR A 86 -18.41 19.19 -5.38
N GLY A 87 -17.30 18.45 -5.44
CA GLY A 87 -16.40 18.23 -4.32
C GLY A 87 -16.26 16.77 -3.89
N PHE A 88 -15.42 16.57 -2.88
CA PHE A 88 -15.09 15.26 -2.34
C PHE A 88 -16.18 14.75 -1.40
N VAL A 89 -16.70 13.55 -1.70
CA VAL A 89 -17.51 12.75 -0.79
C VAL A 89 -16.78 11.44 -0.57
N PRO A 90 -16.41 11.09 0.68
CA PRO A 90 -15.79 9.80 0.92
C PRO A 90 -16.74 8.64 0.57
N PRO A 91 -16.20 7.53 0.05
CA PRO A 91 -17.01 6.37 -0.26
C PRO A 91 -17.72 5.81 0.98
N GLY A 92 -19.00 5.48 0.82
CA GLY A 92 -19.81 4.88 1.90
C GLY A 92 -20.23 5.86 3.01
N ARG A 93 -20.01 7.17 2.83
CA ARG A 93 -20.45 8.21 3.76
C ARG A 93 -21.65 8.97 3.20
N ASP A 94 -22.60 9.28 4.08
CA ASP A 94 -23.73 10.15 3.79
C ASP A 94 -23.43 11.56 4.32
N VAL A 95 -22.60 12.29 3.58
CA VAL A 95 -22.20 13.68 3.89
C VAL A 95 -22.29 14.53 2.63
N ALA A 96 -22.50 15.83 2.81
CA ALA A 96 -22.47 16.78 1.69
C ALA A 96 -21.08 16.78 1.02
N PRO A 97 -20.99 16.99 -0.31
CA PRO A 97 -19.72 17.21 -0.99
C PRO A 97 -18.91 18.34 -0.34
N TRP A 98 -17.66 18.06 0.02
CA TRP A 98 -16.73 19.08 0.49
C TRP A 98 -15.96 19.69 -0.69
N PRO A 99 -15.98 21.01 -0.90
CA PRO A 99 -15.32 21.64 -2.03
C PRO A 99 -13.85 21.21 -2.16
N PHE A 100 -13.50 20.60 -3.29
CA PHE A 100 -12.15 20.13 -3.54
C PHE A 100 -11.48 21.05 -4.56
N THR A 101 -10.62 21.94 -4.08
CA THR A 101 -9.85 22.86 -4.93
C THR A 101 -8.36 22.71 -4.65
N LEU A 102 -7.54 22.82 -5.69
CA LEU A 102 -6.09 22.85 -5.53
C LEU A 102 -5.63 24.31 -5.27
N PRO A 103 -4.69 24.55 -4.34
CA PRO A 103 -4.09 23.55 -3.43
C PRO A 103 -5.08 23.10 -2.35
N VAL A 104 -5.04 21.81 -1.99
CA VAL A 104 -5.98 21.24 -1.01
C VAL A 104 -5.57 21.63 0.41
N ASP A 105 -6.55 21.92 1.27
CA ASP A 105 -6.32 21.92 2.71
C ASP A 105 -6.31 20.48 3.25
N TRP A 106 -5.14 19.86 3.28
CA TRP A 106 -4.95 18.51 3.84
C TRP A 106 -5.13 18.42 5.37
N ASN A 107 -5.40 19.53 6.05
CA ASN A 107 -5.82 19.56 7.46
C ASN A 107 -7.32 19.76 7.65
N ALA A 108 -8.09 19.83 6.56
CA ALA A 108 -9.54 20.00 6.62
C ALA A 108 -10.20 18.95 7.52
N ASP A 109 -11.19 19.41 8.29
CA ASP A 109 -12.06 18.57 9.11
C ASP A 109 -13.48 19.16 9.15
N PRO A 110 -14.15 19.27 7.98
CA PRO A 110 -15.41 20.00 7.86
C PRO A 110 -16.55 19.34 8.65
N PHE A 111 -16.41 18.06 8.99
CA PHE A 111 -17.44 17.26 9.65
C PHE A 111 -17.04 16.78 11.05
N GLN A 112 -15.89 17.23 11.58
CA GLN A 112 -15.33 16.74 12.85
C GLN A 112 -15.24 15.20 12.89
N ASP A 113 -14.82 14.63 11.76
CA ASP A 113 -14.89 13.20 11.50
C ASP A 113 -13.52 12.65 11.10
N ARG A 114 -12.94 11.88 12.02
CA ARG A 114 -11.67 11.18 11.81
C ARG A 114 -11.71 10.25 10.60
N ASN A 115 -12.84 9.60 10.33
CA ASN A 115 -12.98 8.71 9.19
C ASN A 115 -12.95 9.51 7.88
N TRP A 116 -13.67 10.63 7.79
CA TRP A 116 -13.58 11.55 6.64
C TRP A 116 -12.12 11.98 6.36
N ARG A 117 -11.39 12.38 7.41
CA ARG A 117 -9.97 12.77 7.29
C ARG A 117 -9.10 11.61 6.82
N PHE A 118 -9.34 10.40 7.33
CA PHE A 118 -8.70 9.19 6.84
C PHE A 118 -8.95 8.98 5.34
N HIS A 119 -10.19 9.11 4.86
CA HIS A 119 -10.50 8.92 3.45
C HIS A 119 -9.83 9.97 2.54
N LEU A 120 -9.74 11.23 3.00
CA LEU A 120 -8.96 12.27 2.33
C LEU A 120 -7.49 11.82 2.19
N HIS A 121 -6.86 11.44 3.31
CA HIS A 121 -5.45 11.01 3.34
C HIS A 121 -5.18 9.63 2.74
N ALA A 122 -6.18 8.77 2.56
CA ALA A 122 -6.08 7.50 1.85
C ALA A 122 -6.21 7.65 0.32
N TRP A 123 -6.32 8.89 -0.15
CA TRP A 123 -6.53 9.28 -1.54
C TRP A 123 -7.73 8.61 -2.20
N ARG A 124 -8.84 8.52 -1.47
CA ARG A 124 -10.04 7.81 -1.95
C ARG A 124 -10.72 8.47 -3.14
N MET A 125 -10.45 9.75 -3.38
CA MET A 125 -10.88 10.45 -4.59
C MET A 125 -10.18 9.93 -5.87
N ILE A 126 -9.03 9.27 -5.75
CA ILE A 126 -8.32 8.67 -6.90
C ILE A 126 -8.97 7.35 -7.33
N ASP A 127 -9.66 6.63 -6.43
CA ASP A 127 -10.28 5.34 -6.72
C ASP A 127 -11.15 5.36 -7.99
N PRO A 128 -12.14 6.28 -8.13
CA PRO A 128 -12.95 6.36 -9.35
C PRO A 128 -12.16 6.80 -10.58
N MET A 129 -11.09 7.58 -10.45
CA MET A 129 -10.26 8.01 -11.58
C MET A 129 -9.53 6.82 -12.20
N ILE A 130 -8.95 5.93 -11.39
CA ILE A 130 -8.29 4.71 -11.88
C ILE A 130 -9.28 3.83 -12.62
N VAL A 131 -10.46 3.59 -12.06
CA VAL A 131 -11.47 2.75 -12.71
C VAL A 131 -12.05 3.41 -13.97
N ALA A 132 -12.21 4.74 -13.97
CA ALA A 132 -12.66 5.47 -15.16
C ALA A 132 -11.62 5.40 -16.28
N TRP A 133 -10.34 5.57 -15.95
CA TRP A 133 -9.21 5.36 -16.88
C TRP A 133 -9.27 3.97 -17.53
N GLU A 134 -9.37 2.90 -16.75
CA GLU A 134 -9.39 1.54 -17.31
C GLU A 134 -10.60 1.29 -18.22
N ARG A 135 -11.73 1.94 -17.94
CA ARG A 135 -12.95 1.79 -18.74
C ARG A 135 -12.89 2.55 -20.06
N THR A 136 -12.23 3.70 -20.09
CA THR A 136 -12.33 4.64 -21.23
C THR A 136 -11.04 4.83 -21.99
N GLY A 137 -9.89 4.54 -21.39
CA GLY A 137 -8.57 4.92 -21.90
C GLY A 137 -8.33 6.43 -21.93
N ASP A 138 -9.12 7.22 -21.20
CA ASP A 138 -8.97 8.67 -21.16
C ASP A 138 -7.90 9.12 -20.15
N LYS A 139 -6.75 9.56 -20.67
CA LYS A 139 -5.56 9.93 -19.90
C LYS A 139 -5.81 11.06 -18.90
N ARG A 140 -6.89 11.84 -19.06
CA ARG A 140 -7.26 12.91 -18.13
C ARG A 140 -7.45 12.40 -16.70
N TYR A 141 -7.95 11.18 -16.52
CA TYR A 141 -8.12 10.60 -15.19
C TYR A 141 -6.78 10.31 -14.49
N LEU A 142 -5.76 9.85 -15.23
CA LEU A 142 -4.42 9.70 -14.68
C LEU A 142 -3.76 11.05 -14.40
N GLN A 143 -3.97 12.05 -15.27
CA GLN A 143 -3.50 13.42 -15.03
C GLN A 143 -4.12 14.02 -13.76
N ASP A 144 -5.40 13.78 -13.50
CA ASP A 144 -6.08 14.23 -12.29
C ASP A 144 -5.55 13.51 -11.04
N ALA A 145 -5.28 12.21 -11.11
CA ALA A 145 -4.62 11.47 -10.04
C ALA A 145 -3.23 12.06 -9.71
N LEU A 146 -2.44 12.39 -10.74
CA LEU A 146 -1.14 13.03 -10.58
C LEU A 146 -1.25 14.39 -9.89
N LYS A 147 -2.25 15.22 -10.23
CA LYS A 147 -2.47 16.51 -9.55
C LYS A 147 -2.69 16.34 -8.05
N VAL A 148 -3.48 15.32 -7.65
CA VAL A 148 -3.75 15.03 -6.23
C VAL A 148 -2.47 14.57 -5.50
N MET A 149 -1.71 13.66 -6.12
CA MET A 149 -0.46 13.15 -5.54
C MET A 149 0.60 14.26 -5.39
N THR A 150 0.74 15.11 -6.41
CA THR A 150 1.67 16.24 -6.40
C THR A 150 1.28 17.29 -5.38
N ASP A 151 0.01 17.64 -5.27
CA ASP A 151 -0.44 18.61 -4.25
C ASP A 151 -0.23 18.07 -2.81
N TRP A 152 -0.47 16.78 -2.58
CA TRP A 152 -0.18 16.14 -1.28
C TRP A 152 1.32 16.18 -0.95
N GLN A 153 2.18 15.86 -1.93
CA GLN A 153 3.62 15.90 -1.76
C GLN A 153 4.12 17.32 -1.50
N ASP A 154 3.66 18.30 -2.28
CA ASP A 154 4.00 19.70 -2.08
C ASP A 154 3.53 20.20 -0.70
N TYR A 155 2.30 19.87 -0.27
CA TYR A 155 1.80 20.27 1.05
C TYR A 155 2.74 19.80 2.18
N HIS A 156 3.10 18.52 2.18
CA HIS A 156 3.87 17.92 3.27
C HIS A 156 5.36 18.20 3.22
N PHE A 157 5.95 18.23 2.03
CA PHE A 157 7.40 18.32 1.88
C PHE A 157 7.85 19.67 1.29
N GLY A 158 7.16 20.19 0.27
CA GLY A 158 7.49 21.50 -0.32
C GLY A 158 7.18 22.66 0.61
N ARG A 159 5.96 22.69 1.16
CA ARG A 159 5.46 23.69 2.12
C ARG A 159 5.69 23.30 3.59
N ASN A 160 6.28 22.13 3.84
CA ASN A 160 6.59 21.60 5.18
C ASN A 160 5.42 21.67 6.17
N ARG A 161 4.20 21.33 5.71
CA ARG A 161 3.00 21.30 6.54
C ARG A 161 2.76 19.91 7.10
N ARG A 162 2.22 19.83 8.31
CA ARG A 162 1.91 18.56 8.97
C ARG A 162 0.42 18.36 9.10
N SER A 163 -0.03 17.10 9.00
CA SER A 163 -1.40 16.68 9.31
C SER A 163 -1.37 15.46 10.20
N ALA A 164 -2.29 15.37 11.16
CA ALA A 164 -2.42 14.22 12.04
C ALA A 164 -2.74 12.91 11.28
N PHE A 165 -3.17 12.99 10.02
CA PHE A 165 -3.52 11.84 9.18
C PHE A 165 -2.52 11.54 8.07
N GLN A 166 -1.45 12.33 7.92
CA GLN A 166 -0.51 12.19 6.80
C GLN A 166 0.16 10.81 6.77
N TRP A 167 0.39 10.18 7.94
CA TRP A 167 0.97 8.84 8.08
C TRP A 167 0.02 7.90 8.82
N TYR A 168 -1.30 8.13 8.73
CA TYR A 168 -2.27 7.23 9.36
C TYR A 168 -2.14 5.82 8.75
N ASP A 169 -1.90 4.80 9.57
CA ASP A 169 -1.47 3.44 9.19
C ASP A 169 -2.08 2.89 7.89
N MET A 170 -3.40 2.63 7.84
CA MET A 170 -4.07 2.08 6.66
C MET A 170 -4.00 3.01 5.46
N SER A 171 -3.96 4.33 5.69
CA SER A 171 -3.88 5.32 4.62
C SER A 171 -2.56 5.20 3.85
N VAL A 172 -1.45 4.92 4.54
CA VAL A 172 -0.13 4.75 3.91
C VAL A 172 -0.14 3.59 2.92
N GLY A 173 -0.68 2.44 3.33
CA GLY A 173 -0.81 1.27 2.46
C GLY A 173 -1.75 1.51 1.27
N LEU A 174 -2.88 2.17 1.50
CA LEU A 174 -3.84 2.55 0.46
C LEU A 174 -3.25 3.55 -0.55
N ARG A 175 -2.42 4.50 -0.11
CA ARG A 175 -1.71 5.42 -0.99
C ARG A 175 -0.63 4.70 -1.78
N ALA A 176 0.17 3.85 -1.14
CA ALA A 176 1.24 3.09 -1.80
C ALA A 176 0.71 2.23 -2.96
N MET A 177 -0.45 1.59 -2.81
CA MET A 177 -1.11 0.86 -3.91
C MET A 177 -1.48 1.76 -5.10
N LYS A 178 -2.07 2.93 -4.84
CA LYS A 178 -2.45 3.88 -5.90
C LYS A 178 -1.21 4.47 -6.57
N LEU A 179 -0.21 4.78 -5.77
CA LEU A 179 1.08 5.27 -6.22
C LEU A 179 1.76 4.24 -7.13
N ALA A 180 1.79 2.96 -6.72
CA ALA A 180 2.32 1.88 -7.55
C ALA A 180 1.61 1.83 -8.90
N TYR A 181 0.28 1.87 -8.90
CA TYR A 181 -0.51 1.85 -10.13
C TYR A 181 -0.21 3.05 -11.02
N VAL A 182 -0.33 4.28 -10.52
CA VAL A 182 -0.09 5.50 -11.32
C VAL A 182 1.35 5.57 -11.82
N LEU A 183 2.33 5.20 -10.98
CA LEU A 183 3.74 5.14 -11.33
C LEU A 183 3.98 4.15 -12.47
N ASP A 184 3.35 2.98 -12.44
CA ASP A 184 3.46 1.98 -13.51
C ASP A 184 2.90 2.52 -14.85
N ARG A 185 1.76 3.22 -14.83
CA ARG A 185 1.20 3.88 -16.03
C ARG A 185 2.14 4.96 -16.59
N VAL A 186 2.82 5.70 -15.71
CA VAL A 186 3.84 6.69 -16.09
C VAL A 186 5.05 6.01 -16.73
N LEU A 187 5.57 4.95 -16.10
CA LEU A 187 6.74 4.21 -16.59
C LEU A 187 6.47 3.53 -17.95
N GLN A 188 5.22 3.12 -18.20
CA GLN A 188 4.78 2.58 -19.50
C GLN A 188 4.49 3.65 -20.55
N GLY A 189 4.63 4.93 -20.23
CA GLY A 189 4.38 6.05 -21.16
C GLY A 189 2.90 6.27 -21.48
N GLU A 190 1.99 5.71 -20.68
CA GLU A 190 0.55 5.87 -20.91
C GLU A 190 0.07 7.28 -20.55
N VAL A 191 0.74 7.95 -19.62
CA VAL A 191 0.50 9.36 -19.28
C VAL A 191 1.81 10.15 -19.37
N ALA A 192 1.76 11.31 -20.02
CA ALA A 192 2.93 12.18 -20.09
C ALA A 192 3.24 12.76 -18.71
N SER A 193 4.50 12.66 -18.30
CA SER A 193 5.04 13.27 -17.09
C SER A 193 6.32 14.03 -17.42
N ASP A 194 6.48 15.22 -16.86
CA ASP A 194 7.74 15.95 -16.89
C ASP A 194 8.68 15.48 -15.76
N LEU A 195 9.93 15.94 -15.79
CA LEU A 195 10.94 15.59 -14.78
C LEU A 195 10.49 15.94 -13.34
N PRO A 196 9.88 17.11 -13.06
CA PRO A 196 9.33 17.41 -11.74
C PRO A 196 8.28 16.41 -11.26
N THR A 197 7.30 16.04 -12.11
CA THR A 197 6.28 15.05 -11.76
C THR A 197 6.92 13.71 -11.40
N TRP A 198 7.89 13.27 -12.21
CA TRP A 198 8.65 12.06 -11.92
C TRP A 198 9.36 12.12 -10.56
N GLN A 199 10.08 13.21 -10.28
CA GLN A 199 10.79 13.40 -9.00
C GLN A 199 9.83 13.32 -7.81
N THR A 200 8.64 13.93 -7.94
CA THR A 200 7.56 13.82 -6.95
C THR A 200 7.14 12.36 -6.73
N LEU A 201 6.89 11.59 -7.78
CA LEU A 201 6.45 10.19 -7.65
C LEU A 201 7.51 9.30 -7.01
N VAL A 202 8.79 9.45 -7.39
CA VAL A 202 9.89 8.69 -6.78
C VAL A 202 10.04 9.06 -5.31
N HIS A 203 9.97 10.35 -4.98
CA HIS A 203 10.05 10.80 -3.60
C HIS A 203 8.89 10.23 -2.75
N LEU A 204 7.68 10.25 -3.29
CA LEU A 204 6.53 9.59 -2.66
C LEU A 204 6.78 8.09 -2.50
N ALA A 205 7.29 7.42 -3.53
CA ALA A 205 7.50 5.98 -3.49
C ALA A 205 8.52 5.60 -2.42
N HIS A 206 9.65 6.32 -2.38
CA HIS A 206 10.67 6.12 -1.38
C HIS A 206 10.13 6.31 0.04
N THR A 207 9.50 7.46 0.32
CA THR A 207 9.01 7.79 1.67
C THR A 207 7.90 6.84 2.14
N HIS A 208 7.03 6.38 1.23
CA HIS A 208 6.02 5.38 1.56
C HIS A 208 6.64 4.00 1.81
N ALA A 209 7.60 3.57 0.98
CA ALA A 209 8.31 2.31 1.19
C ALA A 209 9.03 2.31 2.55
N GLN A 210 9.73 3.40 2.90
CA GLN A 210 10.38 3.55 4.20
C GLN A 210 9.39 3.36 5.36
N SER A 211 8.30 4.12 5.36
CA SER A 211 7.26 4.02 6.39
C SER A 211 6.67 2.60 6.48
N LEU A 212 6.43 1.95 5.33
CA LEU A 212 5.83 0.61 5.29
C LEU A 212 6.81 -0.51 5.66
N THR A 213 8.11 -0.26 5.60
CA THR A 213 9.14 -1.20 6.06
C THR A 213 9.50 -1.04 7.53
N ASP A 214 9.09 0.04 8.19
CA ASP A 214 9.35 0.28 9.61
C ASP A 214 8.40 -0.59 10.47
N PRO A 215 8.91 -1.58 11.23
CA PRO A 215 8.08 -2.42 12.09
C PRO A 215 7.36 -1.67 13.22
N THR A 216 7.81 -0.45 13.56
CA THR A 216 7.20 0.40 14.59
C THR A 216 5.96 1.13 14.08
N GLU A 217 5.86 1.33 12.76
CA GLU A 217 4.71 1.95 12.08
C GLU A 217 3.69 0.91 11.60
N LEU A 218 4.05 -0.38 11.60
CA LEU A 218 3.15 -1.46 11.21
C LEU A 218 2.05 -1.68 12.25
N SER A 219 0.81 -1.46 11.82
CA SER A 219 -0.38 -1.74 12.61
C SER A 219 -0.54 -3.23 12.85
N ARG A 220 -0.86 -3.60 14.10
CA ARG A 220 -1.05 -4.99 14.53
C ARG A 220 -2.48 -5.51 14.32
N GLY A 221 -3.36 -4.68 13.78
CA GLY A 221 -4.73 -5.03 13.40
C GLY A 221 -4.92 -5.12 11.89
N ASN A 222 -6.18 -5.03 11.44
CA ASN A 222 -6.56 -5.15 10.03
C ASN A 222 -5.89 -4.14 9.10
N HIS A 223 -5.51 -2.97 9.61
CA HIS A 223 -4.81 -1.94 8.85
C HIS A 223 -3.43 -2.43 8.35
N GLY A 224 -2.76 -3.29 9.12
CA GLY A 224 -1.47 -3.87 8.75
C GLY A 224 -1.53 -4.68 7.46
N LEU A 225 -2.66 -5.33 7.16
CA LEU A 225 -2.85 -6.06 5.91
C LEU A 225 -2.72 -5.11 4.69
N PHE A 226 -3.30 -3.92 4.79
CA PHE A 226 -3.22 -2.91 3.73
C PHE A 226 -1.84 -2.27 3.64
N GLN A 227 -1.14 -2.09 4.77
CA GLN A 227 0.24 -1.62 4.78
C GLN A 227 1.16 -2.60 4.04
N LEU A 228 1.13 -3.87 4.40
CA LEU A 228 1.96 -4.90 3.76
C LEU A 228 1.62 -5.10 2.29
N HIS A 229 0.33 -5.05 1.92
CA HIS A 229 -0.08 -5.15 0.52
C HIS A 229 0.31 -3.92 -0.30
N GLY A 230 0.26 -2.73 0.28
CA GLY A 230 0.79 -1.51 -0.34
C GLY A 230 2.29 -1.57 -0.58
N LEU A 231 3.06 -2.14 0.34
CA LEU A 231 4.49 -2.36 0.17
C LEU A 231 4.77 -3.34 -0.98
N MET A 232 4.06 -4.47 -1.05
CA MET A 232 4.18 -5.42 -2.16
C MET A 232 3.88 -4.75 -3.51
N ALA A 233 2.77 -4.01 -3.60
CA ALA A 233 2.40 -3.33 -4.84
C ALA A 233 3.47 -2.32 -5.28
N LEU A 234 3.92 -1.45 -4.36
CA LEU A 234 4.89 -0.42 -4.67
C LEU A 234 6.26 -0.99 -5.07
N CYS A 235 6.74 -1.99 -4.34
CA CYS A 235 8.04 -2.60 -4.60
C CYS A 235 8.05 -3.55 -5.79
N SER A 236 6.88 -4.02 -6.26
CA SER A 236 6.78 -4.74 -7.54
C SER A 236 7.07 -3.85 -8.76
N ILE A 237 6.93 -2.53 -8.62
CA ILE A 237 7.17 -1.55 -9.70
C ILE A 237 8.57 -0.94 -9.60
N LEU A 238 9.16 -0.91 -8.40
CA LEU A 238 10.46 -0.34 -8.11
C LEU A 238 11.39 -1.34 -7.39
N PRO A 239 11.67 -2.51 -7.97
CA PRO A 239 12.43 -3.56 -7.29
C PRO A 239 13.87 -3.17 -6.95
N ASP A 240 14.46 -2.26 -7.74
CA ASP A 240 15.86 -1.83 -7.63
C ASP A 240 16.05 -0.62 -6.69
N VAL A 241 14.99 -0.16 -6.02
CA VAL A 241 15.10 0.86 -4.97
C VAL A 241 15.49 0.19 -3.66
N ASP A 242 16.51 0.72 -2.98
CA ASP A 242 17.06 0.17 -1.73
C ASP A 242 16.00 -0.14 -0.67
N THR A 243 14.99 0.73 -0.53
CA THR A 243 13.90 0.55 0.45
C THR A 243 12.97 -0.61 0.11
N CYS A 244 13.01 -1.10 -1.13
CA CYS A 244 12.29 -2.27 -1.58
C CYS A 244 13.12 -3.56 -1.53
N GLN A 245 14.42 -3.47 -1.22
CA GLN A 245 15.26 -4.66 -1.11
C GLN A 245 14.77 -5.57 0.02
N GLY A 246 14.48 -6.84 -0.31
CA GLY A 246 14.02 -7.83 0.67
C GLY A 246 12.58 -7.64 1.16
N HIS A 247 11.79 -6.77 0.51
CA HIS A 247 10.40 -6.49 0.89
C HIS A 247 9.54 -7.75 0.96
N GLU A 248 9.69 -8.71 0.04
CA GLU A 248 8.89 -9.95 0.05
C GLU A 248 9.12 -10.78 1.32
N LYS A 249 10.38 -10.89 1.78
CA LYS A 249 10.73 -11.61 3.01
C LYS A 249 10.20 -10.90 4.24
N TYR A 250 10.25 -9.56 4.24
CA TYR A 250 9.65 -8.74 5.28
C TYR A 250 8.13 -8.95 5.34
N VAL A 251 7.45 -8.79 4.20
CA VAL A 251 6.00 -8.95 4.07
C VAL A 251 5.56 -10.34 4.49
N LEU A 252 6.27 -11.40 4.08
CA LEU A 252 5.96 -12.76 4.51
C LEU A 252 5.97 -12.91 6.03
N ARG A 253 7.05 -12.44 6.66
CA ARG A 253 7.22 -12.55 8.12
C ARG A 253 6.12 -11.79 8.86
N GLU A 254 5.88 -10.54 8.47
CA GLU A 254 4.89 -9.69 9.14
C GLU A 254 3.45 -10.12 8.84
N MET A 255 3.15 -10.56 7.60
CA MET A 255 1.84 -11.11 7.25
C MET A 255 1.53 -12.35 8.07
N ARG A 256 2.52 -13.22 8.29
CA ARG A 256 2.37 -14.39 9.16
C ARG A 256 2.07 -13.97 10.61
N ASP A 257 2.86 -13.07 11.18
CA ASP A 257 2.64 -12.57 12.55
C ASP A 257 1.25 -11.93 12.68
N LEU A 258 0.86 -11.09 11.73
CA LEU A 258 -0.41 -10.38 11.74
C LEU A 258 -1.61 -11.33 11.67
N LEU A 259 -1.56 -12.32 10.77
CA LEU A 259 -2.63 -13.31 10.64
C LEU A 259 -2.72 -14.22 11.88
N LEU A 260 -1.60 -14.59 12.49
CA LEU A 260 -1.59 -15.36 13.74
C LEU A 260 -2.11 -14.57 14.96
N ARG A 261 -2.09 -13.24 14.91
CA ARG A 261 -2.71 -12.37 15.92
C ARG A 261 -4.21 -12.18 15.71
N GLN A 262 -4.67 -12.34 14.47
CA GLN A 262 -6.08 -12.15 14.11
C GLN A 262 -6.87 -13.45 14.15
N PHE A 263 -6.24 -14.60 13.95
CA PHE A 263 -6.91 -15.89 13.86
C PHE A 263 -6.34 -16.92 14.85
N SER A 264 -7.23 -17.76 15.38
CA SER A 264 -6.84 -18.96 16.13
C SER A 264 -6.20 -20.01 15.22
N SER A 265 -5.62 -21.07 15.82
CA SER A 265 -5.10 -22.23 15.08
C SER A 265 -6.17 -22.95 14.24
N GLU A 266 -7.43 -22.79 14.63
CA GLU A 266 -8.61 -23.34 13.96
C GLU A 266 -9.15 -22.43 12.85
N GLY A 267 -8.60 -21.22 12.66
CA GLY A 267 -9.06 -20.27 11.65
C GLY A 267 -10.27 -19.42 12.07
N VAL A 268 -10.52 -19.24 13.37
CA VAL A 268 -11.57 -18.34 13.88
C VAL A 268 -10.98 -16.98 14.20
N HIS A 269 -11.63 -15.89 13.79
CA HIS A 269 -11.14 -14.54 14.05
C HIS A 269 -11.25 -14.21 15.56
N LEU A 270 -10.19 -13.67 16.16
CA LEU A 270 -10.04 -13.55 17.60
C LEU A 270 -10.79 -12.35 18.22
N GLU A 271 -11.30 -11.43 17.39
CA GLU A 271 -12.10 -10.29 17.84
C GLU A 271 -13.53 -10.67 18.27
N GLY A 272 -13.95 -11.92 18.00
CA GLY A 272 -15.26 -12.41 18.46
C GLY A 272 -16.47 -11.80 17.74
N ALA A 273 -16.26 -11.16 16.59
CA ALA A 273 -17.29 -10.54 15.77
C ALA A 273 -17.25 -11.09 14.34
N PRO A 274 -18.34 -11.70 13.83
CA PRO A 274 -18.43 -12.22 12.47
C PRO A 274 -18.03 -11.25 11.37
N GLU A 275 -18.41 -9.97 11.47
CA GLU A 275 -18.10 -8.97 10.45
C GLU A 275 -16.59 -8.85 10.21
N TYR A 276 -15.75 -8.90 11.25
CA TYR A 276 -14.30 -8.89 11.11
C TYR A 276 -13.73 -10.18 10.53
N HIS A 277 -14.35 -11.33 10.81
CA HIS A 277 -13.98 -12.59 10.18
C HIS A 277 -14.18 -12.53 8.66
N PHE A 278 -15.36 -12.09 8.20
CA PHE A 278 -15.65 -11.92 6.77
C PHE A 278 -14.81 -10.81 6.13
N PHE A 279 -14.56 -9.72 6.85
CA PHE A 279 -13.71 -8.63 6.38
C PHE A 279 -12.28 -9.11 6.12
N ALA A 280 -11.64 -9.75 7.10
CA ALA A 280 -10.27 -10.24 6.98
C ALA A 280 -10.17 -11.32 5.88
N LEU A 281 -11.10 -12.28 5.85
CA LEU A 281 -11.18 -13.32 4.81
C LEU A 281 -11.28 -12.71 3.39
N SER A 282 -12.21 -11.78 3.17
CA SER A 282 -12.41 -11.15 1.85
C SER A 282 -11.24 -10.26 1.44
N THR A 283 -10.56 -9.65 2.42
CA THR A 283 -9.37 -8.81 2.21
C THR A 283 -8.19 -9.68 1.78
N VAL A 284 -7.85 -10.72 2.55
CA VAL A 284 -6.73 -11.61 2.23
C VAL A 284 -6.98 -12.37 0.94
N ARG A 285 -8.22 -12.83 0.66
CA ARG A 285 -8.55 -13.48 -0.63
C ARG A 285 -8.39 -12.56 -1.84
N ARG A 286 -8.60 -11.25 -1.69
CA ARG A 286 -8.30 -10.29 -2.77
C ARG A 286 -6.79 -10.17 -2.97
N MET A 287 -6.03 -10.09 -1.88
CA MET A 287 -4.58 -10.00 -1.94
C MET A 287 -3.96 -11.25 -2.57
N THR A 288 -4.41 -12.46 -2.22
CA THR A 288 -3.85 -13.70 -2.81
C THR A 288 -4.15 -13.85 -4.29
N ARG A 289 -5.23 -13.26 -4.82
CA ARG A 289 -5.54 -13.28 -6.26
C ARG A 289 -4.53 -12.52 -7.13
N THR A 290 -3.64 -11.72 -6.54
CA THR A 290 -2.57 -11.07 -7.31
C THR A 290 -1.45 -12.03 -7.70
N GLY A 291 -1.40 -13.23 -7.11
CA GLY A 291 -0.32 -14.20 -7.26
C GLY A 291 0.93 -13.87 -6.41
N TRP A 292 1.03 -12.67 -5.83
CA TRP A 292 2.20 -12.24 -5.03
C TRP A 292 2.39 -13.00 -3.71
N TYR A 293 1.40 -13.81 -3.33
CA TYR A 293 1.39 -14.56 -2.08
C TYR A 293 1.40 -16.09 -2.32
N ASP A 294 1.57 -16.54 -3.57
CA ASP A 294 1.53 -17.96 -3.95
C ASP A 294 2.72 -18.77 -3.41
N GLN A 295 3.82 -18.09 -3.08
CA GLN A 295 4.96 -18.67 -2.39
C GLN A 295 4.73 -18.83 -0.87
N PHE A 296 3.61 -18.33 -0.34
CA PHE A 296 3.31 -18.36 1.10
C PHE A 296 2.25 -19.42 1.44
N ALA A 297 2.67 -20.70 1.48
CA ALA A 297 1.79 -21.83 1.79
C ALA A 297 0.94 -21.63 3.06
N PHE A 298 1.54 -21.05 4.11
CA PHE A 298 0.86 -20.71 5.36
C PHE A 298 -0.41 -19.85 5.16
N VAL A 299 -0.36 -18.84 4.28
CA VAL A 299 -1.50 -17.94 4.05
C VAL A 299 -2.66 -18.72 3.44
N ARG A 300 -2.39 -19.60 2.47
CA ARG A 300 -3.41 -20.45 1.86
C ARG A 300 -4.02 -21.42 2.88
N GLU A 301 -3.19 -22.15 3.61
CA GLU A 301 -3.63 -23.14 4.60
C GLU A 301 -4.49 -22.50 5.70
N LEU A 302 -4.11 -21.30 6.18
CA LEU A 302 -4.93 -20.58 7.15
C LEU A 302 -6.25 -20.11 6.53
N MET A 303 -6.23 -19.50 5.33
CA MET A 303 -7.44 -19.02 4.68
C MET A 303 -8.44 -20.14 4.36
N ASP A 304 -7.98 -21.35 4.08
CA ASP A 304 -8.87 -22.51 3.92
C ASP A 304 -9.61 -22.86 5.21
N LYS A 305 -8.95 -22.74 6.38
CA LYS A 305 -9.60 -22.90 7.68
C LYS A 305 -10.57 -21.76 7.97
N VAL A 306 -10.16 -20.52 7.69
CA VAL A 306 -11.02 -19.33 7.89
C VAL A 306 -12.29 -19.46 7.04
N GLU A 307 -12.16 -19.80 5.76
CA GLU A 307 -13.29 -20.03 4.85
C GLU A 307 -14.25 -21.10 5.38
N LYS A 308 -13.73 -22.21 5.92
CA LYS A 308 -14.57 -23.28 6.50
C LYS A 308 -15.32 -22.84 7.75
N ASN A 309 -14.77 -21.91 8.54
CA ASN A 309 -15.42 -21.45 9.77
C ASN A 309 -16.55 -20.44 9.50
N ARG A 310 -16.56 -19.78 8.34
CA ARG A 310 -17.58 -18.77 8.00
C ARG A 310 -19.01 -19.30 8.09
N PHE A 311 -19.23 -20.60 7.83
CA PHE A 311 -20.55 -21.24 7.83
C PHE A 311 -21.20 -21.25 9.22
N TRP A 312 -20.40 -21.23 10.28
CA TRP A 312 -20.88 -21.17 11.66
C TRP A 312 -21.26 -19.74 12.09
N MET A 313 -20.98 -18.74 11.25
CA MET A 313 -21.17 -17.32 11.55
C MET A 313 -22.34 -16.69 10.79
N VAL A 314 -23.15 -17.52 10.14
CA VAL A 314 -24.34 -17.11 9.38
C VAL A 314 -25.56 -17.91 9.80
N HIS A 315 -26.72 -17.27 9.79
CA HIS A 315 -28.01 -17.92 9.91
C HIS A 315 -28.35 -18.72 8.64
N PRO A 316 -29.33 -19.65 8.69
CA PRO A 316 -29.77 -20.39 7.52
C PRO A 316 -30.28 -19.52 6.34
N ASP A 317 -30.67 -18.28 6.60
CA ASP A 317 -31.07 -17.31 5.56
C ASP A 317 -29.87 -16.55 4.93
N GLY A 318 -28.65 -16.84 5.38
CA GLY A 318 -27.40 -16.24 4.91
C GLY A 318 -27.04 -14.89 5.55
N THR A 319 -27.83 -14.41 6.53
CA THR A 319 -27.47 -13.21 7.31
C THR A 319 -26.40 -13.54 8.34
N MET A 320 -25.46 -12.61 8.58
CA MET A 320 -24.44 -12.78 9.61
C MET A 320 -25.08 -12.79 11.00
N VAL A 321 -24.53 -13.63 11.88
CA VAL A 321 -24.88 -13.62 13.30
C VAL A 321 -24.44 -12.28 13.91
N THR A 322 -25.35 -11.60 14.60
CA THR A 322 -25.10 -10.26 15.18
C THR A 322 -24.51 -10.34 16.58
N VAL A 323 -23.30 -10.89 16.69
CA VAL A 323 -22.52 -10.95 17.94
C VAL A 323 -21.33 -9.99 17.84
N GLY A 324 -21.05 -9.28 18.94
CA GLY A 324 -20.00 -8.25 18.95
C GLY A 324 -20.38 -7.06 18.06
N ASP A 325 -19.37 -6.46 17.43
CA ASP A 325 -19.55 -5.36 16.48
C ASP A 325 -19.84 -5.94 15.08
N SER A 326 -21.06 -6.42 14.87
CA SER A 326 -21.51 -7.04 13.62
C SER A 326 -22.94 -6.69 13.29
N GLU A 327 -23.16 -6.17 12.08
CA GLU A 327 -24.49 -5.81 11.58
C GLU A 327 -25.14 -6.99 10.82
N PRO A 328 -26.49 -7.03 10.71
CA PRO A 328 -27.22 -8.09 10.01
C PRO A 328 -27.13 -7.95 8.47
N LYS A 329 -25.90 -7.98 7.94
CA LYS A 329 -25.59 -8.00 6.51
C LYS A 329 -25.53 -9.45 6.02
N ARG A 330 -25.66 -9.66 4.71
CA ARG A 330 -25.44 -10.99 4.11
C ARG A 330 -23.95 -11.36 4.19
N GLY A 331 -23.63 -12.49 4.82
CA GLY A 331 -22.26 -13.01 4.96
C GLY A 331 -21.74 -13.70 3.69
N CYS A 332 -22.63 -14.09 2.77
CA CYS A 332 -22.25 -14.63 1.46
C CYS A 332 -23.18 -14.06 0.37
N THR A 333 -22.62 -13.84 -0.83
CA THR A 333 -23.37 -13.29 -1.96
C THR A 333 -24.20 -14.33 -2.72
N ASN A 334 -23.97 -15.65 -2.52
CA ASN A 334 -24.80 -16.74 -3.06
C ASN A 334 -24.67 -18.01 -2.18
N ASN A 335 -25.80 -18.68 -1.87
CA ASN A 335 -25.98 -19.96 -1.18
C ASN A 335 -24.95 -20.31 -0.08
N CYS A 336 -25.15 -19.81 1.14
CA CYS A 336 -24.39 -20.24 2.32
C CYS A 336 -24.82 -21.65 2.83
N VAL A 337 -25.92 -22.21 2.32
CA VAL A 337 -26.65 -23.34 2.96
C VAL A 337 -26.25 -24.73 2.41
N THR A 338 -25.69 -24.82 1.21
CA THR A 338 -25.22 -26.10 0.68
C THR A 338 -23.79 -26.34 1.11
N GLY A 339 -23.63 -26.70 2.38
CA GLY A 339 -22.45 -27.41 2.87
C GLY A 339 -22.44 -28.83 2.33
N ASP A 340 -22.26 -28.97 1.02
CA ASP A 340 -21.89 -30.27 0.47
C ASP A 340 -20.45 -30.53 0.89
N LEU A 341 -20.32 -31.44 1.87
CA LEU A 341 -19.09 -31.98 2.43
C LEU A 341 -18.19 -32.62 1.36
#